data_AF-A0AA37PEM0-F1
#
_entry.id   AF-A0AA37PEM0-F1
#
_cell.length_a   1.000
_cell.length_b   1.000
_cell.length_c   1.000
_cell.angle_alpha   90.00
_cell.angle_beta   90.00
_cell.angle_gamma   90.00
#
_symmetry.space_group_name_H-M   'P 1'
#
loop_
_entity.id
_entity.type
_entity.pdbx_description
1 polymer ?
#
loop_
_entity_poly.entity_id
_entity_poly.type
_entity_poly.pdbx_seq_one_letter_code
_entity_poly.pdbx_strand_id
1 'polypeptide(L)'
;MPASLDNQRLDAVFQSRPDILQGIQKAADTPARVALFNSIANFVHEQINGPEPASKRRRVDEGPANGFKATNTNGAAGKTAPINSGTGNAADEEVLLEIKEISVSVPQRKKYDLCFTANHLYARAPNTTAPVEGIVYAWEDIEYAFYLPVPEKTQVQHNYVLFPRGTCLPTKASLEKEALVFTVPSTPPKQGTIGGPRANAAAAVSDTYRALFDWALTTHLSSAGNRAEIVAADPNKFHSLVRQPHRPNEKAVHVKAFRGSKDGYLFFLPNGIFYGFKKPLVFLPIDRIVAVSYTSVLQRTFNIVVEVFTEGDATEEIEFGMLDQEDYGGIDESYVKRHGLQDRSMAEQRKAKMELTENLKAKKAADAEADANELYDSLANFDGRR
;
A
#
# COMPACT_ATOMS: atom_id res chain seq x y z
N MET A 1 1.22 38.69 31.90
CA MET A 1 2.61 38.45 31.44
C MET A 1 2.53 37.68 30.13
N PRO A 2 3.11 38.16 29.01
CA PRO A 2 3.23 37.32 27.81
C PRO A 2 4.12 36.12 28.15
N ALA A 3 3.66 34.91 27.82
CA ALA A 3 4.44 33.70 28.05
C ALA A 3 5.72 33.77 27.22
N SER A 4 6.88 33.68 27.88
CA SER A 4 8.18 33.57 27.21
C SER A 4 8.43 32.13 26.76
N LEU A 5 9.29 31.97 25.77
CA LEU A 5 9.71 30.66 25.29
C LEU A 5 10.49 29.92 26.39
N ASP A 6 10.13 28.66 26.67
CA ASP A 6 10.78 27.82 27.68
C ASP A 6 12.04 27.17 27.10
N ASN A 7 13.11 27.97 27.01
CA ASN A 7 14.38 27.53 26.42
C ASN A 7 14.99 26.33 27.15
N GLN A 8 14.84 26.25 28.48
CA GLN A 8 15.41 25.15 29.26
C GLN A 8 14.79 23.82 28.88
N ARG A 9 13.46 23.78 28.69
CA ARG A 9 12.75 22.56 28.28
C ARG A 9 12.99 22.23 26.81
N LEU A 10 13.04 23.23 25.95
CA LEU A 10 13.36 23.04 24.53
C LEU A 10 14.76 22.43 24.38
N ASP A 11 15.75 22.95 25.10
CA ASP A 11 17.12 22.42 25.09
C ASP A 11 17.18 20.97 25.58
N ALA A 12 16.40 20.62 26.62
CA ALA A 12 16.32 19.25 27.12
C ALA A 12 15.68 18.27 26.11
N VAL A 13 14.67 18.72 25.36
CA VAL A 13 13.94 17.89 24.38
C VAL A 13 14.71 17.74 23.06
N PHE A 14 15.30 18.82 22.57
CA PHE A 14 15.92 18.90 21.25
C PHE A 14 17.45 18.98 21.32
N GLN A 15 18.07 18.51 22.40
CA GLN A 15 19.52 18.56 22.62
C GLN A 15 20.32 17.98 21.44
N SER A 16 19.83 16.91 20.81
CA SER A 16 20.46 16.26 19.65
C SER A 16 20.20 16.95 18.31
N ARG A 17 19.36 17.99 18.29
CA ARG A 17 18.89 18.69 17.07
C ARG A 17 18.95 20.22 17.24
N PRO A 18 20.17 20.81 17.23
CA PRO A 18 20.36 22.25 17.38
C PRO A 18 19.76 23.07 16.22
N ASP A 19 19.59 22.46 15.05
CA ASP A 19 18.91 23.06 13.90
C ASP A 19 17.42 23.36 14.19
N ILE A 20 16.75 22.45 14.92
CA ILE A 20 15.35 22.61 15.33
C ILE A 20 15.23 23.72 16.39
N LEU A 21 16.15 23.76 17.36
CA LEU A 21 16.17 24.81 18.38
C LEU A 21 16.31 26.21 17.76
N GLN A 22 17.24 26.38 16.83
CA GLN A 22 17.41 27.65 16.11
C GLN A 22 16.17 28.01 15.28
N GLY A 23 15.54 27.03 14.64
CA GLY A 23 14.29 27.22 13.90
C GLY A 23 13.15 27.70 14.80
N ILE A 24 12.99 27.10 15.98
CA ILE A 24 11.97 27.47 16.97
C ILE A 24 12.22 28.88 17.50
N GLN A 25 13.45 29.20 17.88
CA GLN A 25 13.81 30.55 18.36
C GLN A 25 13.54 31.63 17.31
N LYS A 26 13.83 31.34 16.03
CA LYS A 26 13.57 32.26 14.92
C LYS A 26 12.06 32.43 14.63
N ALA A 27 11.28 31.38 14.81
CA ALA A 27 9.84 31.35 14.50
C ALA A 27 8.94 31.75 15.68
N ALA A 28 9.50 31.97 16.87
CA ALA A 28 8.81 32.40 18.08
C ALA A 28 8.48 33.91 18.06
N ASP A 29 7.91 34.38 16.95
CA ASP A 29 7.64 35.80 16.67
C ASP A 29 6.30 36.32 17.25
N THR A 30 5.42 35.41 17.68
CA THR A 30 4.08 35.72 18.15
C THR A 30 3.75 34.94 19.42
N PRO A 31 2.93 35.51 20.35
CA PRO A 31 2.55 34.82 21.59
C PRO A 31 1.86 33.46 21.36
N ALA A 32 1.08 33.33 20.28
CA ALA A 32 0.43 32.08 19.91
C ALA A 32 1.45 31.00 19.50
N ARG A 33 2.49 31.35 18.75
CA ARG A 33 3.57 30.42 18.39
C ARG A 33 4.43 30.05 19.59
N VAL A 34 4.71 31.01 20.48
CA VAL A 34 5.42 30.72 21.74
C VAL A 34 4.64 29.71 22.60
N ALA A 35 3.32 29.91 22.74
CA ALA A 35 2.47 28.97 23.47
C ALA A 35 2.45 27.57 22.82
N LEU A 36 2.38 27.50 21.49
CA LEU A 36 2.42 26.25 20.75
C LEU A 36 3.76 25.51 20.93
N PHE A 37 4.89 26.21 20.78
CA PHE A 37 6.22 25.61 20.96
C PHE A 37 6.43 25.09 22.37
N ASN A 38 5.99 25.83 23.39
CA ASN A 38 6.04 25.37 24.77
C ASN A 38 5.14 24.13 24.99
N SER A 39 3.94 24.08 24.40
CA SER A 39 3.06 22.92 24.50
C SER A 39 3.65 21.67 23.85
N ILE A 40 4.30 21.82 22.70
CA ILE A 40 4.98 20.72 22.00
C ILE A 40 6.17 20.23 22.84
N ALA A 41 6.99 21.15 23.35
CA ALA A 41 8.13 20.80 24.19
C ALA A 41 7.70 20.04 25.45
N ASN A 42 6.58 20.43 26.09
CA ASN A 42 6.04 19.72 27.25
C ASN A 42 5.65 18.28 26.93
N PHE A 43 4.87 18.10 25.85
CA PHE A 43 4.40 16.78 25.44
C PHE A 43 5.56 15.82 25.16
N VAL A 44 6.56 16.29 24.41
CA VAL A 44 7.71 15.45 24.07
C VAL A 44 8.58 15.19 25.29
N HIS A 45 8.76 16.17 26.18
CA HIS A 45 9.50 15.99 27.43
C HIS A 45 8.83 14.94 28.34
N GLU A 46 7.50 14.95 28.45
CA GLU A 46 6.74 13.92 29.19
C GLU A 46 6.86 12.54 28.55
N GLN A 47 6.97 12.46 27.23
CA GLN A 47 7.15 11.19 26.53
C GLN A 47 8.55 10.60 26.71
N ILE A 48 9.58 11.45 26.83
CA ILE A 48 10.99 11.03 27.03
C ILE A 48 11.29 10.75 28.51
N ASN A 49 10.74 11.54 29.43
CA ASN A 49 11.04 11.47 30.86
C ASN A 49 9.89 10.92 31.72
N GLY A 50 8.80 10.46 31.09
CA GLY A 50 7.68 9.80 31.76
C GLY A 50 8.07 8.44 32.31
N PRO A 51 7.38 7.93 33.35
CA PRO A 51 7.74 6.68 33.99
C PRO A 51 7.61 5.50 33.02
N GLU A 52 8.75 4.83 32.78
CA GLU A 52 8.85 3.59 32.03
C GLU A 52 8.03 2.48 32.73
N PRO A 53 7.12 1.75 32.05
CA PRO A 53 6.34 0.71 32.69
C PRO A 53 7.24 -0.51 32.98
N ALA A 54 7.49 -0.74 34.27
CA ALA A 54 8.26 -1.84 34.81
C ALA A 54 7.73 -3.20 34.32
N SER A 55 8.51 -3.87 33.49
CA SER A 55 8.30 -5.27 33.12
C SER A 55 8.67 -6.14 34.33
N LYS A 56 7.68 -6.65 35.08
CA LYS A 56 7.92 -7.71 36.08
C LYS A 56 6.97 -8.88 35.91
N ARG A 57 7.59 -10.00 35.56
CA ARG A 57 7.13 -11.38 35.65
C ARG A 57 6.52 -11.70 37.03
N ARG A 58 5.62 -12.70 37.00
CA ARG A 58 5.28 -13.76 37.98
C ARG A 58 3.91 -13.68 38.69
N ARG A 59 3.04 -14.60 38.22
CA ARG A 59 2.41 -15.74 38.93
C ARG A 59 1.24 -15.49 39.90
N VAL A 60 0.21 -16.30 39.63
CA VAL A 60 -1.06 -16.57 40.32
C VAL A 60 -0.83 -17.20 41.70
N ASP A 61 -1.57 -16.78 42.74
CA ASP A 61 -2.41 -17.65 43.59
C ASP A 61 -3.17 -16.88 44.71
N GLU A 62 -4.47 -17.20 44.74
CA GLU A 62 -5.49 -17.30 45.80
C GLU A 62 -5.37 -16.65 47.20
N GLY A 63 -6.49 -16.02 47.63
CA GLY A 63 -7.09 -16.25 48.96
C GLY A 63 -7.19 -15.07 49.94
N PRO A 64 -8.20 -15.04 50.85
CA PRO A 64 -8.98 -13.83 51.15
C PRO A 64 -8.87 -13.30 52.60
N ALA A 65 -9.24 -12.03 52.84
CA ALA A 65 -10.10 -11.58 53.96
C ALA A 65 -10.12 -10.04 54.18
N ASN A 66 -11.34 -9.54 54.45
CA ASN A 66 -11.72 -8.45 55.37
C ASN A 66 -11.33 -6.98 55.09
N GLY A 67 -12.28 -6.27 54.46
CA GLY A 67 -13.16 -5.35 55.19
C GLY A 67 -12.61 -3.99 55.63
N PHE A 68 -12.85 -2.95 54.83
CA PHE A 68 -13.13 -1.60 55.35
C PHE A 68 -14.08 -0.85 54.40
N LYS A 69 -15.23 -0.41 54.94
CA LYS A 69 -16.14 0.52 54.27
C LYS A 69 -15.67 1.95 54.52
N ALA A 70 -15.48 2.71 53.46
CA ALA A 70 -15.55 4.17 53.49
C ALA A 70 -16.26 4.66 52.24
N THR A 71 -17.40 5.30 52.48
CA THR A 71 -18.22 6.06 51.54
C THR A 71 -17.43 7.25 50.99
N ASN A 72 -17.49 7.49 49.68
CA ASN A 72 -17.66 8.83 49.10
C ASN A 72 -18.00 8.73 47.60
N THR A 73 -19.12 9.36 47.26
CA THR A 73 -19.67 9.59 45.92
C THR A 73 -19.08 10.86 45.30
N ASN A 74 -18.57 10.77 44.06
CA ASN A 74 -18.78 11.69 42.93
C ASN A 74 -17.62 11.65 41.92
N GLY A 75 -17.96 11.62 40.62
CA GLY A 75 -17.09 12.01 39.51
C GLY A 75 -16.58 10.87 38.64
N ALA A 76 -17.42 10.40 37.71
CA ALA A 76 -17.05 9.42 36.70
C ALA A 76 -15.98 9.98 35.74
N ALA A 77 -14.71 9.66 36.00
CA ALA A 77 -13.65 9.73 35.02
C ALA A 77 -13.80 8.54 34.05
N GLY A 78 -13.94 8.84 32.77
CA GLY A 78 -14.04 7.85 31.71
C GLY A 78 -12.85 6.90 31.76
N LYS A 79 -13.15 5.61 31.91
CA LYS A 79 -12.16 4.54 31.79
C LYS A 79 -11.63 4.58 30.35
N THR A 80 -10.40 5.07 30.19
CA THR A 80 -9.59 4.76 29.01
C THR A 80 -9.44 3.25 28.95
N ALA A 81 -10.05 2.64 27.94
CA ALA A 81 -9.91 1.23 27.66
C ALA A 81 -8.42 0.90 27.46
N PRO A 82 -7.96 -0.28 27.93
CA PRO A 82 -6.59 -0.70 27.68
C PRO A 82 -6.39 -0.91 26.18
N ILE A 83 -5.20 -0.57 25.69
CA ILE A 83 -4.71 -0.90 24.35
C ILE A 83 -4.63 -2.43 24.30
N ASN A 84 -5.67 -3.07 23.76
CA ASN A 84 -5.62 -4.48 23.41
C ASN A 84 -4.86 -4.58 22.08
N SER A 85 -3.65 -5.12 22.13
CA SER A 85 -3.00 -5.75 20.97
C SER A 85 -4.01 -6.63 20.23
N GLY A 86 -4.11 -6.52 18.90
CA GLY A 86 -5.18 -7.01 18.02
C GLY A 86 -5.44 -8.52 17.97
N THR A 87 -5.68 -9.17 19.12
CA THR A 87 -5.94 -10.61 19.25
C THR A 87 -7.42 -10.95 19.47
N GLY A 88 -8.29 -9.94 19.49
CA GLY A 88 -9.75 -10.12 19.61
C GLY A 88 -10.42 -10.44 18.26
N ASN A 89 -11.53 -11.16 18.28
CA ASN A 89 -12.33 -11.39 17.08
C ASN A 89 -13.03 -10.08 16.67
N ALA A 90 -12.90 -9.66 15.42
CA ALA A 90 -13.49 -8.41 14.91
C ALA A 90 -15.01 -8.32 15.15
N ALA A 91 -15.72 -9.46 15.18
CA ALA A 91 -17.16 -9.51 15.43
C ALA A 91 -17.55 -9.11 16.87
N ASP A 92 -16.62 -9.21 17.83
CA ASP A 92 -16.85 -8.89 19.24
C ASP A 92 -16.49 -7.44 19.58
N GLU A 93 -15.91 -6.71 18.63
CA GLU A 93 -15.48 -5.32 18.84
C GLU A 93 -16.61 -4.31 18.55
N GLU A 94 -16.66 -3.25 19.34
CA GLU A 94 -17.59 -2.14 19.09
C GLU A 94 -17.21 -1.40 17.81
N VAL A 95 -18.19 -1.25 16.91
CA VAL A 95 -18.04 -0.42 15.70
C VAL A 95 -18.02 1.05 16.10
N LEU A 96 -16.86 1.70 15.94
CA LEU A 96 -16.64 3.10 16.28
C LEU A 96 -17.10 4.04 15.16
N LEU A 97 -16.93 3.62 13.91
CA LEU A 97 -17.34 4.36 12.72
C LEU A 97 -17.84 3.39 11.67
N GLU A 98 -18.89 3.81 10.97
CA GLU A 98 -19.45 3.09 9.84
C GLU A 98 -19.60 4.03 8.64
N ILE A 99 -19.17 3.58 7.46
CA ILE A 99 -19.37 4.29 6.20
C ILE A 99 -20.13 3.38 5.23
N LYS A 100 -21.36 3.76 4.91
CA LYS A 100 -22.34 2.92 4.21
C LYS A 100 -22.22 2.94 2.69
N GLU A 101 -22.72 1.87 2.07
CA GLU A 101 -22.92 1.73 0.62
C GLU A 101 -21.66 1.91 -0.25
N ILE A 102 -20.50 1.51 0.27
CA ILE A 102 -19.22 1.61 -0.40
C ILE A 102 -19.04 0.48 -1.42
N SER A 103 -18.63 0.85 -2.64
CA SER A 103 -18.42 -0.09 -3.73
C SER A 103 -17.07 -0.79 -3.61
N VAL A 104 -17.04 -1.97 -3.02
CA VAL A 104 -15.85 -2.83 -2.96
C VAL A 104 -15.70 -3.61 -4.27
N SER A 105 -14.49 -3.72 -4.78
CA SER A 105 -14.14 -4.46 -6.00
C SER A 105 -13.25 -5.68 -5.73
N VAL A 106 -12.44 -5.64 -4.68
CA VAL A 106 -11.57 -6.73 -4.21
C VAL A 106 -11.68 -6.79 -2.68
N PRO A 107 -11.82 -7.98 -2.06
CA PRO A 107 -11.76 -9.32 -2.67
C PRO A 107 -13.04 -9.74 -3.41
N GLN A 108 -14.20 -9.19 -3.01
CA GLN A 108 -15.49 -9.46 -3.62
C GLN A 108 -16.14 -8.18 -4.15
N ARG A 109 -16.53 -8.21 -5.43
CA ARG A 109 -17.17 -7.06 -6.08
C ARG A 109 -18.63 -6.92 -5.64
N LYS A 110 -18.89 -6.10 -4.62
CA LYS A 110 -20.23 -5.84 -4.08
C LYS A 110 -20.23 -4.52 -3.29
N LYS A 111 -21.42 -3.96 -3.03
CA LYS A 111 -21.56 -2.85 -2.09
C LYS A 111 -21.65 -3.36 -0.65
N TYR A 112 -20.87 -2.76 0.24
CA TYR A 112 -20.84 -3.05 1.66
C TYR A 112 -20.85 -1.76 2.49
N ASP A 113 -21.12 -1.89 3.78
CA ASP A 113 -20.77 -0.86 4.74
C ASP A 113 -19.39 -1.18 5.30
N LEU A 114 -18.49 -0.20 5.33
CA LEU A 114 -17.16 -0.34 5.92
C LEU A 114 -17.20 0.06 7.38
N CYS A 115 -16.80 -0.85 8.26
CA CYS A 115 -16.82 -0.70 9.71
C CYS A 115 -15.40 -0.58 10.26
N PHE A 116 -15.21 0.41 11.11
CA PHE A 116 -13.95 0.72 11.76
C PHE A 116 -14.14 0.50 13.26
N THR A 117 -13.39 -0.44 13.82
CA THR A 117 -13.34 -0.71 15.26
C THR A 117 -12.01 -0.23 15.83
N ALA A 118 -11.76 -0.53 17.12
CA ALA A 118 -10.48 -0.21 17.75
C ALA A 118 -9.31 -0.91 17.04
N ASN A 119 -9.44 -2.20 16.68
CA ASN A 119 -8.32 -2.98 16.14
C ASN A 119 -8.53 -3.45 14.70
N HIS A 120 -9.74 -3.33 14.14
CA HIS A 120 -10.07 -3.88 12.83
C HIS A 120 -10.76 -2.89 11.88
N LEU A 121 -10.53 -3.11 10.60
CA LEU A 121 -11.35 -2.69 9.47
C LEU A 121 -12.05 -3.91 8.90
N TYR A 122 -13.36 -3.86 8.71
CA TYR A 122 -14.06 -4.94 8.01
C TYR A 122 -15.24 -4.43 7.19
N ALA A 123 -15.72 -5.26 6.28
CA ALA A 123 -16.95 -5.00 5.55
C ALA A 123 -18.14 -5.77 6.16
N ARG A 124 -19.33 -5.18 6.13
CA ARG A 124 -20.59 -5.85 6.43
C ARG A 124 -21.57 -5.71 5.28
N ALA A 125 -22.44 -6.70 5.10
CA ALA A 125 -23.57 -6.52 4.18
C ALA A 125 -24.50 -5.41 4.72
N PRO A 126 -25.16 -4.65 3.83
CA PRO A 126 -26.09 -3.62 4.28
C PRO A 126 -27.15 -4.20 5.22
N ASN A 127 -27.37 -3.51 6.35
CA ASN A 127 -28.34 -3.90 7.40
C ASN A 127 -28.03 -5.22 8.14
N THR A 128 -26.80 -5.71 8.09
CA THR A 128 -26.34 -6.86 8.92
C THR A 128 -25.38 -6.40 10.01
N THR A 129 -25.13 -7.24 11.01
CA THR A 129 -24.16 -6.95 12.09
C THR A 129 -22.86 -7.72 11.94
N ALA A 130 -22.90 -8.91 11.33
CA ALA A 130 -21.73 -9.76 11.17
C ALA A 130 -20.74 -9.22 10.12
N PRO A 131 -19.42 -9.31 10.39
CA PRO A 131 -18.40 -9.11 9.37
C PRO A 131 -18.54 -10.11 8.20
N VAL A 132 -18.19 -9.67 7.00
CA VAL A 132 -18.09 -10.52 5.81
C VAL A 132 -16.79 -11.30 5.88
N GLU A 133 -16.89 -12.62 5.80
CA GLU A 133 -15.73 -13.51 5.74
C GLU A 133 -14.78 -13.12 4.60
N GLY A 134 -13.48 -13.10 4.90
CA GLY A 134 -12.44 -12.67 3.94
C GLY A 134 -12.31 -11.16 3.74
N ILE A 135 -13.15 -10.34 4.38
CA ILE A 135 -13.04 -8.86 4.36
C ILE A 135 -12.92 -8.34 5.79
N VAL A 136 -11.90 -8.82 6.50
CA VAL A 136 -11.57 -8.44 7.88
C VAL A 136 -10.07 -8.24 7.97
N TYR A 137 -9.65 -7.06 8.43
CA TYR A 137 -8.26 -6.62 8.45
C TYR A 137 -7.92 -6.02 9.79
N ALA A 138 -6.93 -6.57 10.49
CA ALA A 138 -6.35 -5.90 11.65
C ALA A 138 -5.62 -4.64 11.18
N TRP A 139 -5.75 -3.54 11.92
CA TRP A 139 -5.08 -2.28 11.57
C TRP A 139 -3.55 -2.45 11.55
N GLU A 140 -2.99 -3.27 12.43
CA GLU A 140 -1.55 -3.58 12.50
C GLU A 140 -1.01 -4.38 11.28
N ASP A 141 -1.91 -5.03 10.54
CA ASP A 141 -1.58 -5.85 9.38
C ASP A 141 -1.56 -5.06 8.08
N ILE A 142 -2.12 -3.86 8.00
CA ILE A 142 -2.09 -3.06 6.77
C ILE A 142 -0.66 -2.56 6.52
N GLU A 143 -0.03 -3.02 5.44
CA GLU A 143 1.36 -2.66 5.09
C GLU A 143 1.41 -1.47 4.13
N TYR A 144 0.52 -1.43 3.12
CA TYR A 144 0.47 -0.34 2.14
C TYR A 144 -0.97 0.13 1.93
N ALA A 145 -1.14 1.44 1.75
CA ALA A 145 -2.42 2.06 1.42
C ALA A 145 -2.24 3.05 0.24
N PHE A 146 -3.15 3.01 -0.72
CA PHE A 146 -3.11 3.89 -1.90
C PHE A 146 -4.43 4.59 -2.14
N TYR A 147 -4.36 5.81 -2.68
CA TYR A 147 -5.50 6.57 -3.21
C TYR A 147 -5.25 6.92 -4.68
N LEU A 148 -5.92 6.19 -5.59
CA LEU A 148 -5.57 6.20 -7.02
C LEU A 148 -6.81 6.48 -7.89
N PRO A 149 -6.71 7.32 -8.93
CA PRO A 149 -7.84 7.58 -9.81
C PRO A 149 -8.24 6.32 -10.59
N VAL A 150 -9.54 6.15 -10.84
CA VAL A 150 -10.07 5.06 -11.67
C VAL A 150 -9.87 5.42 -13.15
N PRO A 151 -9.08 4.64 -13.92
CA PRO A 151 -8.91 4.85 -15.36
C PRO A 151 -10.22 4.67 -16.14
N GLU A 152 -10.25 5.22 -17.36
CA GLU A 152 -11.34 5.01 -18.33
C GLU A 152 -12.76 5.35 -17.79
N LYS A 153 -12.86 6.32 -16.86
CA LYS A 153 -14.12 6.90 -16.38
C LYS A 153 -14.24 8.35 -16.79
N THR A 154 -15.43 8.73 -17.27
CA THR A 154 -15.79 10.12 -17.58
C THR A 154 -15.90 10.95 -16.30
N GLN A 155 -16.56 10.41 -15.27
CA GLN A 155 -16.61 11.03 -13.96
C GLN A 155 -15.41 10.57 -13.12
N VAL A 156 -14.72 11.52 -12.50
CA VAL A 156 -13.59 11.24 -11.63
C VAL A 156 -14.08 10.44 -10.42
N GLN A 157 -13.48 9.28 -10.24
CA GLN A 157 -13.64 8.39 -9.08
C GLN A 157 -12.27 7.92 -8.66
N HIS A 158 -12.13 7.51 -7.41
CA HIS A 158 -10.86 7.05 -6.87
C HIS A 158 -11.04 5.72 -6.16
N ASN A 159 -10.03 4.87 -6.26
CA ASN A 159 -9.91 3.65 -5.49
C ASN A 159 -9.01 3.90 -4.28
N TYR A 160 -9.47 3.47 -3.13
CA TYR A 160 -8.59 3.10 -2.04
C TYR A 160 -8.15 1.65 -2.24
N VAL A 161 -6.86 1.38 -2.05
CA VAL A 161 -6.27 0.04 -2.12
C VAL A 161 -5.49 -0.18 -0.84
N LEU A 162 -5.85 -1.20 -0.05
CA LEU A 162 -5.15 -1.56 1.18
C LEU A 162 -4.56 -2.96 1.00
N PHE A 163 -3.24 -3.07 1.16
CA PHE A 163 -2.53 -4.34 1.15
C PHE A 163 -2.19 -4.75 2.58
N PRO A 164 -2.73 -5.87 3.07
CA PRO A 164 -2.21 -6.53 4.25
C PRO A 164 -0.76 -7.00 4.06
N ARG A 165 -0.03 -7.18 5.15
CA ARG A 165 1.35 -7.64 5.16
C ARG A 165 1.49 -8.95 4.39
N GLY A 166 2.45 -8.99 3.48
CA GLY A 166 2.73 -10.19 2.67
C GLY A 166 1.79 -10.40 1.48
N THR A 167 0.84 -9.50 1.20
CA THR A 167 -0.10 -9.65 0.07
C THR A 167 0.27 -8.84 -1.18
N CYS A 168 1.33 -8.02 -1.11
CA CYS A 168 1.75 -7.11 -2.18
C CYS A 168 2.37 -7.83 -3.39
N LEU A 169 3.03 -8.98 -3.19
CA LEU A 169 3.68 -9.76 -4.25
C LEU A 169 2.84 -11.01 -4.63
N PRO A 170 2.82 -11.40 -5.92
CA PRO A 170 1.97 -12.48 -6.41
C PRO A 170 2.37 -13.87 -5.88
N THR A 171 3.66 -14.14 -5.68
CA THR A 171 4.20 -15.41 -5.15
C THR A 171 3.90 -15.64 -3.67
N LYS A 172 3.47 -14.61 -2.93
CA LYS A 172 3.30 -14.64 -1.48
C LYS A 172 1.90 -14.37 -0.97
N ALA A 173 0.93 -14.10 -1.84
CA ALA A 173 -0.44 -13.90 -1.39
C ALA A 173 -0.92 -15.15 -0.62
N SER A 174 -0.91 -15.08 0.71
CA SER A 174 -1.55 -16.06 1.56
C SER A 174 -2.99 -16.17 1.09
N LEU A 175 -3.45 -17.40 0.83
CA LEU A 175 -4.80 -17.66 0.33
C LEU A 175 -5.90 -17.11 1.25
N GLU A 176 -5.54 -16.76 2.50
CA GLU A 176 -6.45 -16.30 3.54
C GLU A 176 -6.61 -14.77 3.59
N LYS A 177 -5.65 -13.99 3.06
CA LYS A 177 -5.67 -12.52 3.12
C LYS A 177 -5.48 -11.93 1.73
N GLU A 178 -6.47 -11.19 1.26
CA GLU A 178 -6.42 -10.48 -0.02
C GLU A 178 -6.55 -8.97 0.18
N ALA A 179 -5.92 -8.18 -0.69
CA ALA A 179 -6.03 -6.73 -0.67
C ALA A 179 -7.50 -6.25 -0.71
N LEU A 180 -7.78 -5.16 0.00
CA LEU A 180 -9.08 -4.49 -0.06
C LEU A 180 -9.02 -3.38 -1.11
N VAL A 181 -9.92 -3.41 -2.09
CA VAL A 181 -10.09 -2.30 -3.04
C VAL A 181 -11.52 -1.82 -3.02
N PHE A 182 -11.71 -0.53 -2.79
CA PHE A 182 -13.03 0.09 -2.85
C PHE A 182 -12.99 1.45 -3.54
N THR A 183 -14.09 1.78 -4.20
CA THR A 183 -14.22 3.00 -5.00
C THR A 183 -15.07 4.03 -4.27
N VAL A 184 -14.60 5.28 -4.28
CA VAL A 184 -15.34 6.45 -3.81
C VAL A 184 -15.53 7.46 -4.95
N PRO A 185 -16.71 8.11 -5.04
CA PRO A 185 -16.93 9.19 -5.99
C PRO A 185 -16.23 10.48 -5.53
N SER A 186 -16.07 11.43 -6.45
CA SER A 186 -15.56 12.78 -6.11
C SER A 186 -16.62 13.69 -5.47
N THR A 187 -17.89 13.27 -5.46
CA THR A 187 -18.98 14.00 -4.79
C THR A 187 -18.91 13.82 -3.26
N PRO A 188 -19.45 14.75 -2.46
CA PRO A 188 -19.55 14.58 -1.02
C PRO A 188 -20.38 13.34 -0.61
N PRO A 189 -20.13 12.76 0.57
CA PRO A 189 -20.98 11.71 1.15
C PRO A 189 -22.43 12.19 1.31
N LYS A 190 -23.39 11.29 1.05
CA LYS A 190 -24.81 11.60 1.24
C LYS A 190 -25.17 11.63 2.72
N GLN A 191 -26.24 12.34 3.06
CA GLN A 191 -26.80 12.28 4.41
C GLN A 191 -27.14 10.83 4.79
N GLY A 192 -26.77 10.43 6.00
CA GLY A 192 -26.99 9.06 6.50
C GLY A 192 -25.95 8.02 6.06
N THR A 193 -24.95 8.41 5.24
CA THR A 193 -23.83 7.52 4.88
C THR A 193 -22.91 7.22 6.06
N ILE A 194 -22.76 8.16 7.00
CA ILE A 194 -21.83 8.06 8.13
C ILE A 194 -22.61 7.66 9.39
N GLY A 195 -22.15 6.64 10.10
CA GLY A 195 -22.74 6.12 11.33
C GLY A 195 -21.72 5.76 12.41
N GLY A 196 -22.20 5.24 13.54
CA GLY A 196 -21.39 4.86 14.69
C GLY A 196 -21.09 6.00 15.68
N PRO A 197 -20.49 5.69 16.84
CA PRO A 197 -20.14 6.67 17.89
C PRO A 197 -19.30 7.86 17.41
N ARG A 198 -18.45 7.67 16.40
CA ARG A 198 -17.60 8.72 15.81
C ARG A 198 -18.24 9.46 14.64
N ALA A 199 -19.53 9.25 14.34
CA ALA A 199 -20.19 9.85 13.18
C ALA A 199 -20.11 11.38 13.16
N ASN A 200 -20.26 12.05 14.31
CA ASN A 200 -20.19 13.51 14.38
C ASN A 200 -18.80 14.05 14.04
N ALA A 201 -17.74 13.40 14.54
CA ALA A 201 -16.35 13.77 14.23
C ALA A 201 -16.02 13.51 12.76
N ALA A 202 -16.46 12.36 12.23
CA ALA A 202 -16.30 12.02 10.82
C ALA A 202 -17.05 13.02 9.91
N ALA A 203 -18.30 13.35 10.23
CA ALA A 203 -19.11 14.29 9.47
C ALA A 203 -18.47 15.69 9.40
N ALA A 204 -17.79 16.13 10.47
CA ALA A 204 -17.09 17.42 10.52
C ALA A 204 -15.92 17.55 9.52
N VAL A 205 -15.40 16.44 9.00
CA VAL A 205 -14.30 16.40 8.01
C VAL A 205 -14.74 15.85 6.65
N SER A 206 -16.05 15.63 6.45
CA SER A 206 -16.60 14.90 5.30
C SER A 206 -17.02 15.78 4.12
N ASP A 207 -16.28 16.85 3.83
CA ASP A 207 -16.53 17.67 2.63
C ASP A 207 -16.38 16.85 1.34
N THR A 208 -15.53 15.82 1.39
CA THR A 208 -15.35 14.83 0.32
C THR A 208 -15.17 13.44 0.92
N TYR A 209 -15.42 12.40 0.14
CA TYR A 209 -15.05 11.04 0.56
C TYR A 209 -13.55 10.89 0.83
N ARG A 210 -12.70 11.64 0.12
CA ARG A 210 -11.26 11.62 0.36
C ARG A 210 -10.94 12.11 1.77
N ALA A 211 -11.45 13.28 2.15
CA ALA A 211 -11.21 13.84 3.47
C ALA A 211 -11.74 12.91 4.59
N LEU A 212 -12.92 12.30 4.38
CA LEU A 212 -13.49 11.31 5.29
C LEU A 212 -12.59 10.07 5.44
N PHE A 213 -12.21 9.42 4.34
CA PHE A 213 -11.43 8.17 4.39
C PHE A 213 -9.98 8.40 4.79
N ASP A 214 -9.34 9.49 4.35
CA ASP A 214 -7.99 9.85 4.79
C ASP A 214 -7.98 10.05 6.32
N TRP A 215 -8.94 10.82 6.86
CA TRP A 215 -9.08 10.98 8.30
C TRP A 215 -9.34 9.65 9.02
N ALA A 216 -10.30 8.85 8.54
CA ALA A 216 -10.68 7.60 9.19
C ALA A 216 -9.53 6.57 9.20
N LEU A 217 -8.90 6.34 8.05
CA LEU A 217 -7.80 5.40 7.90
C LEU A 217 -6.58 5.85 8.71
N THR A 218 -6.12 7.11 8.56
CA THR A 218 -4.96 7.60 9.29
C THR A 218 -5.18 7.60 10.80
N THR A 219 -6.38 7.98 11.28
CA THR A 219 -6.70 7.96 12.71
C THR A 219 -6.62 6.56 13.29
N HIS A 220 -7.23 5.57 12.62
CA HIS A 220 -7.27 4.20 13.13
C HIS A 220 -5.93 3.46 12.99
N LEU A 221 -5.21 3.63 11.87
CA LEU A 221 -3.85 3.11 11.70
C LEU A 221 -2.92 3.65 12.81
N SER A 222 -2.92 4.96 13.03
CA SER A 222 -2.07 5.58 14.06
C SER A 222 -2.44 5.13 15.47
N SER A 223 -3.74 4.98 15.76
CA SER A 223 -4.22 4.49 17.06
C SER A 223 -3.78 3.05 17.33
N ALA A 224 -3.62 2.23 16.29
CA ALA A 224 -3.09 0.88 16.37
C ALA A 224 -1.54 0.82 16.35
N GLY A 225 -0.85 1.97 16.36
CA GLY A 225 0.61 2.03 16.26
C GLY A 225 1.16 1.74 14.86
N ASN A 226 0.29 1.64 13.85
CA ASN A 226 0.69 1.45 12.46
C ASN A 226 1.02 2.80 11.80
N ARG A 227 2.16 2.87 11.12
CA ARG A 227 2.68 4.06 10.45
C ARG A 227 2.47 4.05 8.92
N ALA A 228 1.67 3.12 8.40
CA ALA A 228 1.35 3.07 6.98
C ALA A 228 0.72 4.40 6.52
N GLU A 229 1.28 4.99 5.47
CA GLU A 229 0.78 6.21 4.85
C GLU A 229 -0.12 5.89 3.66
N ILE A 230 -1.09 6.78 3.41
CA ILE A 230 -1.94 6.70 2.22
C ILE A 230 -1.22 7.41 1.09
N VAL A 231 -0.67 6.66 0.15
CA VAL A 231 0.08 7.20 -0.98
C VAL A 231 -0.84 7.45 -2.17
N ALA A 232 -0.86 8.70 -2.65
CA ALA A 232 -1.60 9.08 -3.84
C ALA A 232 -0.69 9.20 -5.06
N ALA A 233 -1.27 9.00 -6.24
CA ALA A 233 -0.59 9.33 -7.49
C ALA A 233 -0.52 10.86 -7.68
N ASP A 234 0.60 11.34 -8.21
CA ASP A 234 0.87 12.78 -8.40
C ASP A 234 1.28 13.04 -9.86
N PRO A 235 0.47 13.79 -10.65
CA PRO A 235 0.77 14.09 -12.05
C PRO A 235 2.02 14.96 -12.25
N ASN A 236 2.57 15.57 -11.20
CA ASN A 236 3.85 16.27 -11.27
C ASN A 236 5.05 15.33 -11.11
N LYS A 237 4.84 14.17 -10.48
CA LYS A 237 5.88 13.15 -10.31
C LYS A 237 5.91 12.20 -11.50
N PHE A 238 4.74 11.72 -11.92
CA PHE A 238 4.60 10.85 -13.08
C PHE A 238 3.27 11.10 -13.78
N HIS A 239 3.33 11.18 -15.10
CA HIS A 239 2.15 11.07 -15.95
C HIS A 239 2.50 10.44 -17.29
N SER A 240 1.56 9.69 -17.84
CA SER A 240 1.60 9.15 -19.19
C SER A 240 1.59 10.30 -20.21
N LEU A 241 2.25 10.06 -21.34
CA LEU A 241 2.19 10.90 -22.54
C LEU A 241 0.98 10.54 -23.41
N VAL A 242 0.45 9.33 -23.26
CA VAL A 242 -0.80 8.90 -23.88
C VAL A 242 -1.98 9.67 -23.27
N ARG A 243 -2.74 10.35 -24.13
CA ARG A 243 -3.92 11.12 -23.70
C ARG A 243 -5.06 10.20 -23.27
N GLN A 244 -5.73 10.57 -22.17
CA GLN A 244 -6.92 9.85 -21.72
C GLN A 244 -8.12 10.10 -22.65
N PRO A 245 -8.73 9.08 -23.26
CA PRO A 245 -9.87 9.28 -24.15
C PRO A 245 -11.09 9.91 -23.47
N HIS A 246 -11.33 9.53 -22.20
CA HIS A 246 -12.52 9.93 -21.44
C HIS A 246 -12.35 11.29 -20.73
N ARG A 247 -11.11 11.73 -20.53
CA ARG A 247 -10.73 12.96 -19.81
C ARG A 247 -9.50 13.60 -20.49
N PRO A 248 -9.64 14.09 -21.74
CA PRO A 248 -8.50 14.48 -22.59
C PRO A 248 -7.70 15.69 -22.07
N ASN A 249 -8.28 16.47 -21.16
CA ASN A 249 -7.63 17.63 -20.54
C ASN A 249 -6.93 17.29 -19.22
N GLU A 250 -7.01 16.04 -18.76
CA GLU A 250 -6.35 15.56 -17.54
C GLU A 250 -5.16 14.66 -17.88
N LYS A 251 -4.03 14.91 -17.20
CA LYS A 251 -2.86 14.04 -17.29
C LYS A 251 -3.17 12.67 -16.70
N ALA A 252 -2.94 11.60 -17.46
CA ALA A 252 -3.07 10.24 -16.94
C ALA A 252 -1.91 9.96 -16.00
N VAL A 253 -2.17 9.58 -14.75
CA VAL A 253 -1.14 9.18 -13.78
C VAL A 253 -0.89 7.66 -13.78
N HIS A 254 -1.27 6.99 -14.87
CA HIS A 254 -1.20 5.55 -15.04
C HIS A 254 -0.82 5.22 -16.48
N VAL A 255 -0.26 4.03 -16.69
CA VAL A 255 0.05 3.46 -18.00
C VAL A 255 -0.73 2.17 -18.18
N LYS A 256 -1.34 1.97 -19.35
CA LYS A 256 -2.02 0.71 -19.66
C LYS A 256 -0.99 -0.39 -19.90
N ALA A 257 -1.19 -1.55 -19.28
CA ALA A 257 -0.26 -2.66 -19.39
C ALA A 257 -1.00 -3.99 -19.24
N PHE A 258 -0.31 -5.09 -19.52
CA PHE A 258 -0.81 -6.44 -19.33
C PHE A 258 0.12 -7.23 -18.41
N ARG A 259 -0.45 -8.02 -17.50
CA ARG A 259 0.27 -9.08 -16.79
C ARG A 259 -0.21 -10.42 -17.33
N GLY A 260 0.59 -11.04 -18.20
CA GLY A 260 0.16 -12.20 -18.99
C GLY A 260 -1.06 -11.84 -19.86
N SER A 261 -2.16 -12.58 -19.71
CA SER A 261 -3.41 -12.34 -20.48
C SER A 261 -4.37 -11.34 -19.82
N LYS A 262 -4.03 -10.78 -18.66
CA LYS A 262 -4.88 -9.83 -17.93
C LYS A 262 -4.44 -8.41 -18.27
N ASP A 263 -5.39 -7.57 -18.68
CA ASP A 263 -5.19 -6.13 -18.81
C ASP A 263 -5.27 -5.43 -17.44
N GLY A 264 -4.56 -4.31 -17.32
CA GLY A 264 -4.55 -3.48 -16.12
C GLY A 264 -3.82 -2.18 -16.36
N TYR A 265 -3.42 -1.57 -15.26
CA TYR A 265 -2.82 -0.25 -15.21
C TYR A 265 -1.66 -0.25 -14.23
N LEU A 266 -0.53 0.26 -14.69
CA LEU A 266 0.63 0.56 -13.88
C LEU A 266 0.55 1.98 -13.34
N PHE A 267 0.77 2.11 -12.05
CA PHE A 267 0.95 3.37 -11.35
C PHE A 267 2.38 3.41 -10.81
N PHE A 268 3.13 4.42 -11.24
CA PHE A 268 4.50 4.67 -10.81
C PHE A 268 4.47 5.63 -9.62
N LEU A 269 4.41 5.06 -8.41
CA LEU A 269 4.20 5.79 -7.16
C LEU A 269 5.52 6.12 -6.46
N PRO A 270 5.59 7.15 -5.61
CA PRO A 270 6.82 7.51 -4.91
C PRO A 270 7.45 6.38 -4.07
N ASN A 271 6.64 5.41 -3.64
CA ASN A 271 7.08 4.28 -2.82
C ASN A 271 7.10 2.95 -3.57
N GLY A 272 6.85 2.91 -4.88
CA GLY A 272 6.86 1.66 -5.64
C GLY A 272 5.97 1.64 -6.88
N ILE A 273 5.93 0.50 -7.56
CA ILE A 273 5.12 0.29 -8.77
C ILE A 273 3.89 -0.53 -8.40
N PHE A 274 2.70 0.00 -8.66
CA PHE A 274 1.44 -0.72 -8.45
C PHE A 274 0.80 -1.13 -9.78
N TYR A 275 0.38 -2.38 -9.89
CA TYR A 275 -0.44 -2.91 -10.98
C TYR A 275 -1.83 -3.31 -10.48
N GLY A 276 -2.87 -2.76 -11.12
CA GLY A 276 -4.27 -3.06 -10.80
C GLY A 276 -5.24 -2.59 -11.90
N PHE A 277 -6.55 -2.56 -11.71
CA PHE A 277 -7.32 -3.01 -10.54
C PHE A 277 -7.97 -4.40 -10.76
N LYS A 278 -7.56 -5.14 -11.80
CA LYS A 278 -7.97 -6.54 -11.99
C LYS A 278 -7.01 -7.46 -11.26
N LYS A 279 -7.52 -8.55 -10.69
CA LYS A 279 -6.68 -9.59 -10.06
C LYS A 279 -5.76 -10.24 -11.11
N PRO A 280 -4.51 -10.59 -10.75
CA PRO A 280 -3.87 -10.32 -9.46
C PRO A 280 -3.44 -8.85 -9.33
N LEU A 281 -3.69 -8.27 -8.15
CA LEU A 281 -3.11 -6.98 -7.79
C LEU A 281 -1.66 -7.20 -7.39
N VAL A 282 -0.77 -6.31 -7.80
CA VAL A 282 0.65 -6.40 -7.47
C VAL A 282 1.14 -5.03 -7.04
N PHE A 283 1.86 -4.96 -5.94
CA PHE A 283 2.62 -3.78 -5.55
C PHE A 283 4.08 -4.19 -5.36
N LEU A 284 4.97 -3.49 -6.03
CA LEU A 284 6.42 -3.67 -5.99
C LEU A 284 7.02 -2.50 -5.20
N PRO A 285 7.27 -2.66 -3.88
CA PRO A 285 7.86 -1.61 -3.06
C PRO A 285 9.22 -1.19 -3.61
N ILE A 286 9.47 0.12 -3.65
CA ILE A 286 10.68 0.69 -4.27
C ILE A 286 11.97 0.16 -3.64
N ASP A 287 11.96 -0.10 -2.33
CA ASP A 287 13.07 -0.64 -1.55
C ASP A 287 13.34 -2.13 -1.83
N ARG A 288 12.41 -2.82 -2.49
CA ARG A 288 12.58 -4.21 -2.93
C ARG A 288 12.95 -4.33 -4.41
N ILE A 289 12.86 -3.25 -5.19
CA ILE A 289 13.21 -3.30 -6.62
C ILE A 289 14.72 -3.36 -6.76
N VAL A 290 15.20 -4.43 -7.39
CA VAL A 290 16.62 -4.68 -7.70
C VAL A 290 17.00 -3.97 -8.99
N ALA A 291 16.19 -4.20 -10.02
CA ALA A 291 16.45 -3.72 -11.37
C ALA A 291 15.16 -3.64 -12.18
N VAL A 292 15.22 -2.83 -13.22
CA VAL A 292 14.20 -2.70 -14.26
C VAL A 292 14.86 -3.00 -15.60
N SER A 293 14.17 -3.75 -16.45
CA SER A 293 14.63 -4.02 -17.80
C SER A 293 13.51 -3.77 -18.81
N TYR A 294 13.89 -3.26 -19.98
CA TYR A 294 13.03 -3.05 -21.12
C TYR A 294 13.26 -4.18 -22.13
N THR A 295 12.20 -4.95 -22.39
CA THR A 295 12.22 -6.08 -23.32
C THR A 295 11.18 -5.90 -24.41
N SER A 296 11.25 -6.75 -25.44
CA SER A 296 10.26 -6.78 -26.53
C SER A 296 9.95 -5.38 -27.09
N VAL A 297 10.98 -4.56 -27.28
CA VAL A 297 10.83 -3.17 -27.75
C VAL A 297 10.47 -3.19 -29.23
N LEU A 298 9.20 -2.97 -29.53
CA LEU A 298 8.61 -2.88 -30.87
C LEU A 298 8.37 -1.42 -31.25
N GLN A 299 7.92 -1.18 -32.48
CA GLN A 299 7.62 0.18 -32.95
C GLN A 299 6.53 0.90 -32.12
N ARG A 300 5.57 0.14 -31.58
CA ARG A 300 4.41 0.70 -30.87
C ARG A 300 4.40 0.42 -29.38
N THR A 301 5.08 -0.63 -28.94
CA THR A 301 4.98 -1.11 -27.57
C THR A 301 6.29 -1.70 -27.10
N PHE A 302 6.45 -1.77 -25.79
CA PHE A 302 7.52 -2.51 -25.14
C PHE A 302 7.00 -3.21 -23.89
N ASN A 303 7.82 -4.08 -23.31
CA ASN A 303 7.56 -4.73 -22.04
C ASN A 303 8.56 -4.20 -21.00
N ILE A 304 8.13 -4.17 -19.73
CA ILE A 304 8.97 -3.86 -18.58
C ILE A 304 9.02 -5.09 -17.68
N VAL A 305 10.23 -5.54 -17.37
CA VAL A 305 10.50 -6.60 -16.39
C VAL A 305 11.06 -5.95 -15.15
N VAL A 306 10.45 -6.21 -14.00
CA VAL A 306 10.90 -5.67 -12.71
C VAL A 306 11.38 -6.84 -11.85
N GLU A 307 12.68 -6.83 -11.53
CA GLU A 307 13.30 -7.78 -10.61
C GLU A 307 13.14 -7.26 -9.18
N VAL A 308 12.57 -8.07 -8.29
CA VAL A 308 12.34 -7.70 -6.88
C VAL A 308 12.92 -8.73 -5.91
N PHE A 309 13.41 -8.26 -4.76
CA PHE A 309 13.78 -9.14 -3.65
C PHE A 309 12.56 -9.80 -3.02
N THR A 310 12.67 -11.10 -2.78
CA THR A 310 11.73 -11.93 -2.02
C THR A 310 12.34 -12.30 -0.66
N GLU A 311 11.67 -13.14 0.13
CA GLU A 311 12.25 -13.59 1.41
C GLU A 311 13.46 -14.51 1.16
N GLY A 312 14.53 -14.33 1.93
CA GLY A 312 15.71 -15.20 1.89
C GLY A 312 16.68 -14.89 0.74
N ASP A 313 16.83 -13.62 0.37
CA ASP A 313 17.75 -13.10 -0.66
C ASP A 313 17.49 -13.61 -2.10
N ALA A 314 16.41 -14.37 -2.33
CA ALA A 314 15.99 -14.75 -3.67
C ALA A 314 15.33 -13.57 -4.41
N THR A 315 15.46 -13.51 -5.73
CA THR A 315 14.77 -12.52 -6.57
C THR A 315 13.67 -13.16 -7.41
N GLU A 316 12.62 -12.40 -7.71
CA GLU A 316 11.57 -12.76 -8.66
C GLU A 316 11.48 -11.68 -9.74
N GLU A 317 11.29 -12.10 -10.99
CA GLU A 317 11.04 -11.21 -12.12
C GLU A 317 9.54 -11.13 -12.42
N ILE A 318 9.02 -9.91 -12.47
CA ILE A 318 7.62 -9.65 -12.77
C ILE A 318 7.54 -8.83 -14.06
N GLU A 319 6.98 -9.44 -15.10
CA GLU A 319 6.82 -8.82 -16.41
C GLU A 319 5.45 -8.13 -16.55
N PHE A 320 5.47 -6.91 -17.06
CA PHE A 320 4.33 -6.19 -17.58
C PHE A 320 4.54 -5.87 -19.05
N GLY A 321 3.62 -6.32 -19.91
CA GLY A 321 3.75 -6.21 -21.35
C GLY A 321 2.81 -5.21 -22.00
N MET A 322 3.09 -4.93 -23.27
CA MET A 322 2.27 -4.09 -24.15
C MET A 322 2.09 -2.65 -23.65
N LEU A 323 3.11 -2.08 -23.01
CA LEU A 323 3.15 -0.65 -22.66
C LEU A 323 3.34 0.16 -23.94
N ASP A 324 2.72 1.32 -24.04
CA ASP A 324 2.83 2.18 -25.23
C ASP A 324 4.21 2.85 -25.32
N GLN A 325 4.79 2.88 -26.52
CA GLN A 325 6.11 3.46 -26.76
C GLN A 325 6.17 4.96 -26.38
N GLU A 326 5.06 5.68 -26.45
CA GLU A 326 4.98 7.07 -26.01
C GLU A 326 5.33 7.23 -24.52
N ASP A 327 5.09 6.23 -23.68
CA ASP A 327 5.38 6.29 -22.24
C ASP A 327 6.83 5.92 -21.88
N TYR A 328 7.62 5.40 -22.84
CA TYR A 328 8.98 4.91 -22.59
C TYR A 328 9.86 5.97 -21.91
N GLY A 329 9.98 7.16 -22.53
CA GLY A 329 10.84 8.23 -22.01
C GLY A 329 10.35 8.75 -20.66
N GLY A 330 9.04 8.85 -20.46
CA GLY A 330 8.45 9.25 -19.19
C GLY A 330 8.75 8.27 -18.06
N ILE A 331 8.64 6.96 -18.32
CA ILE A 331 8.95 5.90 -17.36
C ILE A 331 10.45 5.90 -17.03
N ASP A 332 11.31 5.91 -18.04
CA ASP A 332 12.77 5.86 -17.86
C ASP A 332 13.28 7.09 -17.11
N GLU A 333 12.97 8.30 -17.59
CA GLU A 333 13.51 9.54 -17.04
C GLU A 333 12.84 9.96 -15.72
N SER A 334 11.51 9.93 -15.67
CA SER A 334 10.78 10.48 -14.51
C SER A 334 10.66 9.48 -13.36
N TYR A 335 10.85 8.18 -13.61
CA TYR A 335 10.71 7.15 -12.60
C TYR A 335 12.00 6.37 -12.37
N VAL A 336 12.48 5.60 -13.35
CA VAL A 336 13.61 4.66 -13.17
C VAL A 336 14.89 5.41 -12.77
N LYS A 337 15.32 6.37 -13.59
CA LYS A 337 16.52 7.18 -13.34
C LYS A 337 16.38 8.06 -12.09
N ARG A 338 15.19 8.64 -11.86
CA ARG A 338 14.93 9.49 -10.68
C ARG A 338 15.08 8.74 -9.36
N HIS A 339 14.68 7.47 -9.32
CA HIS A 339 14.82 6.63 -8.13
C HIS A 339 16.15 5.86 -8.11
N GLY A 340 17.04 6.08 -9.07
CA GLY A 340 18.35 5.41 -9.14
C GLY A 340 18.25 3.90 -9.36
N LEU A 341 17.16 3.42 -9.96
CA LEU A 341 16.97 2.00 -10.25
C LEU A 341 17.94 1.55 -11.35
N GLN A 342 18.50 0.34 -11.21
CA GLN A 342 19.42 -0.20 -12.20
C GLN A 342 18.68 -0.63 -13.47
N ASP A 343 19.12 -0.14 -14.62
CA ASP A 343 18.68 -0.64 -15.93
C ASP A 343 19.51 -1.88 -16.33
N ARG A 344 18.86 -3.05 -16.46
CA ARG A 344 19.49 -4.32 -16.87
C ARG A 344 19.11 -4.79 -18.28
N SER A 345 18.49 -3.94 -19.10
CA SER A 345 18.05 -4.27 -20.46
C SER A 345 19.16 -4.87 -21.34
N MET A 346 20.38 -4.32 -21.27
CA MET A 346 21.52 -4.82 -22.06
C MET A 346 22.05 -6.18 -21.58
N ALA A 347 21.85 -6.53 -20.30
CA ALA A 347 22.18 -7.85 -19.80
C ALA A 347 21.20 -8.89 -20.34
N GLU A 348 19.91 -8.56 -20.36
CA GLU A 348 18.86 -9.43 -20.90
C GLU A 348 18.98 -9.61 -22.41
N GLN A 349 19.24 -8.56 -23.17
CA GLN A 349 19.48 -8.67 -24.62
C GLN A 349 20.65 -9.62 -24.93
N ARG A 350 21.71 -9.62 -24.09
CA ARG A 350 22.83 -10.55 -24.23
C ARG A 350 22.42 -11.99 -23.92
N LYS A 351 21.68 -12.23 -22.83
CA LYS A 351 21.17 -13.57 -22.46
C LYS A 351 20.24 -14.12 -23.56
N ALA A 352 19.25 -13.35 -24.00
CA ALA A 352 18.30 -13.76 -25.04
C ALA A 352 19.00 -14.10 -26.37
N LYS A 353 20.04 -13.35 -26.75
CA LYS A 353 20.83 -13.64 -27.95
C LYS A 353 21.63 -14.94 -27.81
N MET A 354 22.17 -15.22 -26.62
CA MET A 354 22.85 -16.48 -26.33
C MET A 354 21.89 -17.67 -26.44
N GLU A 355 20.73 -17.59 -25.79
CA GLU A 355 19.69 -18.64 -25.84
C GLU A 355 19.18 -18.91 -27.27
N LEU A 356 18.92 -17.85 -28.05
CA LEU A 356 18.51 -18.01 -29.45
C LEU A 356 19.59 -18.73 -30.27
N THR A 357 20.87 -18.44 -30.00
CA THR A 357 22.00 -19.08 -30.69
C THR A 357 22.11 -20.56 -30.30
N GLU A 358 21.88 -20.90 -29.02
CA GLU A 358 21.88 -22.29 -28.56
C GLU A 358 20.70 -23.08 -29.14
N ASN A 359 19.50 -22.51 -29.15
CA ASN A 359 18.32 -23.14 -29.75
C ASN A 359 18.48 -23.36 -31.27
N LEU A 360 19.09 -22.41 -31.99
CA LEU A 360 19.41 -22.56 -33.41
C LEU A 360 20.46 -23.65 -33.66
N LYS A 361 21.45 -23.80 -32.77
CA LYS A 361 22.43 -24.89 -32.84
C LYS A 361 21.80 -26.25 -32.56
N ALA A 362 20.95 -26.35 -31.55
CA ALA A 362 20.22 -27.57 -31.22
C ALA A 362 19.30 -28.01 -32.36
N LYS A 363 18.59 -27.06 -32.99
CA LYS A 363 17.75 -27.36 -34.17
C LYS A 363 18.56 -27.86 -35.36
N LYS A 364 19.70 -27.22 -35.67
CA LYS A 364 20.60 -27.68 -36.75
C LYS A 364 21.21 -29.05 -36.48
N ALA A 365 21.50 -29.37 -35.22
CA ALA A 365 21.99 -30.69 -34.85
C ALA A 365 20.91 -31.76 -35.06
N ALA A 366 19.66 -31.49 -34.65
CA ALA A 366 18.54 -32.39 -34.87
C ALA A 366 18.21 -32.60 -36.36
N ASP A 367 18.26 -31.54 -37.17
CA ASP A 367 18.03 -31.62 -38.61
C ASP A 367 19.15 -32.44 -39.31
N ALA A 368 20.40 -32.31 -38.87
CA ALA A 368 21.53 -33.08 -39.40
C ALA A 368 21.48 -34.57 -38.99
N GLU A 369 20.97 -34.87 -37.79
CA GLU A 369 20.76 -36.25 -37.32
C GLU A 369 19.60 -36.93 -38.06
N ALA A 370 18.56 -36.18 -38.42
CA ALA A 370 17.46 -36.66 -39.26
C ALA A 370 17.90 -36.96 -40.70
N ASP A 371 18.66 -36.05 -41.32
CA ASP A 371 19.24 -36.25 -42.67
C ASP A 371 20.21 -37.45 -42.69
N ALA A 372 20.99 -37.65 -41.63
CA ALA A 372 21.91 -38.78 -41.53
C ALA A 372 21.18 -40.13 -41.39
N ASN A 373 20.05 -40.17 -40.67
CA ASN A 373 19.21 -41.35 -40.54
C ASN A 373 18.44 -41.67 -41.83
N GLU A 374 17.93 -40.67 -42.56
CA GLU A 374 17.31 -40.89 -43.88
C GLU A 374 18.33 -41.42 -44.91
N LEU A 375 19.58 -40.94 -44.86
CA LEU A 375 20.65 -41.45 -45.73
C LEU A 375 20.98 -42.92 -45.41
N TYR A 376 21.04 -43.29 -44.13
CA TYR A 376 21.27 -44.67 -43.68
C TYR A 376 20.13 -45.62 -44.08
N ASP A 377 18.88 -45.22 -43.94
CA ASP A 377 17.71 -46.01 -44.36
C ASP A 377 17.61 -46.14 -45.89
N SER A 378 18.08 -45.15 -46.65
CA SER A 378 18.13 -45.23 -48.12
C SER A 378 19.18 -46.22 -48.62
N LEU A 379 20.32 -46.33 -47.92
CA LEU A 379 21.41 -47.26 -48.27
C LEU A 379 21.06 -48.70 -47.84
N ALA A 380 20.40 -48.88 -46.69
CA ALA A 380 19.96 -50.19 -46.23
C ALA A 380 18.90 -50.84 -47.15
N ASN A 381 18.09 -50.03 -47.84
CA ASN A 381 17.09 -50.52 -48.79
C ASN A 381 17.65 -50.84 -50.20
N PHE A 382 18.88 -50.45 -50.51
CA PHE A 382 19.49 -50.71 -51.81
C PHE A 382 20.21 -52.07 -51.88
N ASP A 383 20.65 -52.61 -50.74
CA ASP A 383 21.36 -53.91 -50.66
C ASP A 383 20.42 -55.14 -50.58
N GLY A 384 19.10 -54.92 -50.54
CA GLY A 384 18.08 -55.98 -50.43
C GLY A 384 17.50 -56.48 -51.76
N ARG A 385 17.98 -56.02 -52.92
CA ARG A 385 17.53 -56.50 -54.24
C ARG A 385 18.70 -57.04 -55.07
N ARG A 386 19.06 -58.29 -54.84
CA ARG A 386 19.68 -59.16 -55.85
C ARG A 386 19.07 -60.55 -55.79
#